data_AF-A0A661G4G4-F1
#
_entry.id   AF-A0A661G4G4-F1
#
_cell.length_a   1.000
_cell.length_b   1.000
_cell.length_c   1.000
_cell.angle_alpha   90.00
_cell.angle_beta   90.00
_cell.angle_gamma   90.00
#
_symmetry.space_group_name_H-M   'P 1'
#
loop_
_entity.id
_entity.type
_entity.pdbx_description
1 polymer ?
#
loop_
_entity_poly.entity_id
_entity_poly.type
_entity_poly.pdbx_seq_one_letter_code
_entity_poly.pdbx_strand_id
1 'polypeptide(L)'
;RGRLVRDQLHLADVEVLIDGDAWQELHFAPDGKLLVSGTSVDPDADAQDLRSTSGKILRINTDGSIPNDNPWIDTPNVRAEIYSYGHRDISGFATHPKTGDTWISEHGPRGGDEINIIHAGANYGWKVISYGTAYSGSPIGDGHAVQDGMQQPVYFWRPSIAPSGLSFYSGDMFPEWQDSVFITSLSGQHISRLELDGDRVVAEERLLLEREQRIRELRVGSDGALYVLTNEEGDAPKGTAELLRITK
;
A
#
# COMPACT_ATOMS: atom_id res chain seq x y z
N ARG A 1 21.29 -5.39 -16.57
CA ARG A 1 22.04 -5.23 -15.28
C ARG A 1 22.81 -3.92 -15.29
N GLY A 2 22.31 -2.91 -14.57
CA GLY A 2 22.99 -1.63 -14.42
C GLY A 2 24.33 -1.77 -13.70
N ARG A 3 25.33 -0.98 -14.12
CA ARG A 3 26.64 -0.93 -13.48
C ARG A 3 27.06 0.49 -13.19
N LEU A 4 27.75 0.67 -12.08
CA LEU A 4 28.47 1.89 -11.80
C LEU A 4 29.64 2.00 -12.79
N VAL A 5 29.63 3.05 -13.61
CA VAL A 5 30.69 3.36 -14.56
C VAL A 5 31.96 3.72 -13.79
N ARG A 6 33.13 3.61 -14.43
CA ARG A 6 34.43 3.83 -13.80
C ARG A 6 34.60 5.22 -13.17
N ASP A 7 33.87 6.21 -13.63
CA ASP A 7 33.86 7.55 -13.04
C ASP A 7 33.16 7.60 -11.68
N GLN A 8 32.50 6.50 -11.26
CA GLN A 8 31.72 6.37 -10.03
C GLN A 8 30.57 7.36 -9.90
N LEU A 9 30.21 8.04 -10.98
CA LEU A 9 29.17 9.08 -10.99
C LEU A 9 28.00 8.70 -11.87
N HIS A 10 28.19 7.77 -12.80
CA HIS A 10 27.13 7.35 -13.72
C HIS A 10 26.78 5.88 -13.57
N LEU A 11 25.49 5.58 -13.72
CA LEU A 11 25.01 4.23 -13.95
C LEU A 11 24.84 4.03 -15.46
N ALA A 12 25.43 2.97 -16.00
CA ALA A 12 25.23 2.55 -17.38
C ALA A 12 24.55 1.18 -17.43
N ASP A 13 23.99 0.81 -18.59
CA ASP A 13 23.40 -0.51 -18.83
C ASP A 13 22.20 -0.83 -17.90
N VAL A 14 21.49 0.22 -17.47
CA VAL A 14 20.26 0.12 -16.67
C VAL A 14 19.18 -0.57 -17.49
N GLU A 15 18.47 -1.47 -16.84
CA GLU A 15 17.47 -2.33 -17.46
C GLU A 15 16.10 -1.96 -16.92
N VAL A 16 15.15 -1.80 -17.83
CA VAL A 16 13.74 -1.64 -17.49
C VAL A 16 13.18 -3.04 -17.25
N LEU A 17 12.78 -3.32 -16.01
CA LEU A 17 12.23 -4.63 -15.65
C LEU A 17 10.76 -4.76 -16.07
N ILE A 18 10.00 -3.67 -16.01
CA ILE A 18 8.58 -3.63 -16.39
C ILE A 18 8.15 -2.20 -16.74
N ASP A 19 7.34 -2.08 -17.80
CA ASP A 19 6.70 -0.84 -18.24
C ASP A 19 5.20 -0.89 -17.93
N GLY A 20 4.62 0.26 -17.58
CA GLY A 20 3.22 0.37 -17.19
C GLY A 20 2.74 1.81 -17.15
N ASP A 21 1.48 1.99 -16.74
CA ASP A 21 0.79 3.29 -16.80
C ASP A 21 1.37 4.27 -15.77
N ALA A 22 1.43 3.88 -14.49
CA ALA A 22 2.11 4.60 -13.42
C ALA A 22 2.47 3.67 -12.26
N TRP A 23 3.72 3.75 -11.78
CA TRP A 23 4.19 3.00 -10.61
C TRP A 23 4.22 3.88 -9.37
N GLN A 24 3.85 3.31 -8.22
CA GLN A 24 3.78 4.07 -6.97
C GLN A 24 4.63 3.47 -5.86
N GLU A 25 4.42 2.19 -5.56
CA GLU A 25 5.14 1.47 -4.51
C GLU A 25 5.69 0.14 -5.02
N LEU A 26 6.75 -0.34 -4.37
CA LEU A 26 7.28 -1.69 -4.59
C LEU A 26 7.54 -2.38 -3.27
N HIS A 27 7.49 -3.71 -3.28
CA HIS A 27 7.74 -4.54 -2.11
C HIS A 27 8.44 -5.84 -2.48
N PHE A 28 9.46 -6.22 -1.73
CA PHE A 28 10.05 -7.55 -1.84
C PHE A 28 9.23 -8.53 -1.01
N ALA A 29 8.49 -9.40 -1.69
CA ALA A 29 7.70 -10.43 -1.04
C ALA A 29 8.60 -11.54 -0.46
N PRO A 30 8.13 -12.27 0.57
CA PRO A 30 8.93 -13.32 1.23
C PRO A 30 9.37 -14.46 0.32
N ASP A 31 8.67 -14.68 -0.79
CA ASP A 31 8.98 -15.67 -1.83
C ASP A 31 10.11 -15.20 -2.79
N GLY A 32 10.74 -14.06 -2.49
CA GLY A 32 11.81 -13.47 -3.26
C GLY A 32 11.36 -12.80 -4.56
N LYS A 33 10.05 -12.55 -4.72
CA LYS A 33 9.50 -11.84 -5.87
C LYS A 33 9.33 -10.35 -5.55
N LEU A 34 9.23 -9.56 -6.61
CA LEU A 34 8.93 -8.14 -6.52
C LEU A 34 7.43 -7.94 -6.77
N LEU A 35 6.77 -7.28 -5.82
CA LEU A 35 5.43 -6.73 -6.00
C LEU A 35 5.56 -5.26 -6.37
N VAL A 36 4.78 -4.82 -7.37
CA VAL A 36 4.75 -3.42 -7.81
C VAL A 36 3.31 -2.97 -7.92
N SER A 37 2.95 -1.84 -7.30
CA SER A 37 1.62 -1.26 -7.45
C SER A 37 1.55 -0.41 -8.72
N GLY A 38 0.60 -0.76 -9.58
CA GLY A 38 0.19 0.03 -10.71
C GLY A 38 -1.03 0.88 -10.33
N THR A 39 -0.89 2.20 -10.44
CA THR A 39 -1.96 3.17 -10.23
C THR A 39 -2.32 3.84 -11.56
N SER A 40 -3.36 4.67 -11.56
CA SER A 40 -3.72 5.49 -12.72
C SER A 40 -3.81 6.97 -12.33
N VAL A 41 -3.22 7.82 -13.18
CA VAL A 41 -3.46 9.28 -13.13
C VAL A 41 -4.78 9.67 -13.82
N ASP A 42 -5.35 8.76 -14.61
CA ASP A 42 -6.66 8.91 -15.21
C ASP A 42 -7.75 8.43 -14.22
N PRO A 43 -8.62 9.32 -13.71
CA PRO A 43 -9.72 8.94 -12.82
C PRO A 43 -10.76 8.01 -13.47
N ASP A 44 -10.77 7.93 -14.80
CA ASP A 44 -11.68 7.07 -15.55
C ASP A 44 -11.11 5.67 -15.81
N ALA A 45 -9.83 5.42 -15.50
CA ALA A 45 -9.20 4.12 -15.71
C ALA A 45 -9.98 2.98 -15.04
N ASP A 46 -10.12 1.89 -15.78
CA ASP A 46 -10.83 0.71 -15.33
C ASP A 46 -9.86 -0.26 -14.64
N ALA A 47 -9.87 -0.25 -13.31
CA ALA A 47 -9.09 -1.19 -12.52
C ALA A 47 -9.54 -2.65 -12.68
N GLN A 48 -10.71 -2.91 -13.29
CA GLN A 48 -11.19 -4.23 -13.65
C GLN A 48 -10.64 -4.72 -15.00
N ASP A 49 -10.10 -3.83 -15.86
CA ASP A 49 -9.51 -4.24 -17.13
C ASP A 49 -8.17 -4.96 -16.90
N LEU A 50 -8.17 -6.27 -17.11
CA LEU A 50 -7.00 -7.15 -16.96
C LEU A 50 -5.97 -7.03 -18.12
N ARG A 51 -6.23 -6.15 -19.09
CA ARG A 51 -5.28 -5.79 -20.16
C ARG A 51 -4.48 -4.53 -19.82
N SER A 52 -4.73 -3.88 -18.69
CA SER A 52 -4.00 -2.70 -18.22
C SER A 52 -3.20 -3.01 -16.95
N THR A 53 -2.23 -2.13 -16.64
CA THR A 53 -1.46 -2.19 -15.39
C THR A 53 -2.05 -1.29 -14.30
N SER A 54 -3.06 -0.48 -14.63
CA SER A 54 -3.73 0.44 -13.71
C SER A 54 -4.62 -0.30 -12.70
N GLY A 55 -4.51 0.06 -11.42
CA GLY A 55 -5.29 -0.56 -10.34
C GLY A 55 -4.93 -2.02 -10.11
N LYS A 56 -3.64 -2.35 -10.25
CA LYS A 56 -3.10 -3.71 -10.14
C LYS A 56 -1.98 -3.77 -9.10
N ILE A 57 -1.81 -4.95 -8.52
CA ILE A 57 -0.51 -5.37 -8.00
C ILE A 57 0.06 -6.34 -9.01
N LEU A 58 1.27 -6.07 -9.47
CA LEU A 58 2.02 -6.93 -10.37
C LEU A 58 3.04 -7.73 -9.57
N ARG A 59 3.28 -8.99 -9.94
CA ARG A 59 4.30 -9.85 -9.34
C ARG A 59 5.28 -10.33 -10.41
N ILE A 60 6.54 -9.93 -10.26
CA ILE A 60 7.64 -10.28 -11.17
C ILE A 60 8.82 -10.88 -10.41
N ASN A 61 9.69 -11.63 -11.09
CA ASN A 61 10.99 -11.99 -10.55
C ASN A 61 11.88 -10.74 -10.48
N THR A 62 12.93 -10.80 -9.65
CA THR A 62 13.88 -9.69 -9.50
C THR A 62 14.74 -9.41 -10.73
N ASP A 63 14.69 -10.29 -11.73
CA ASP A 63 15.27 -10.10 -13.06
C ASP A 63 14.26 -9.63 -14.13
N GLY A 64 13.02 -9.32 -13.73
CA GLY A 64 11.95 -8.86 -14.62
C GLY A 64 11.16 -9.97 -15.31
N SER A 65 11.58 -11.24 -15.21
CA SER A 65 10.81 -12.35 -15.78
C SER A 65 9.52 -12.60 -14.99
N ILE A 66 8.50 -13.16 -15.66
CA ILE A 66 7.22 -13.45 -15.02
C ILE A 66 7.32 -14.80 -14.28
N PRO A 67 6.94 -14.88 -13.00
CA PRO A 67 6.86 -16.14 -12.28
C PRO A 67 5.85 -17.11 -12.91
N ASN A 68 6.24 -18.36 -13.09
CA ASN A 68 5.38 -19.38 -13.72
C ASN A 68 4.15 -19.76 -12.87
N ASP A 69 4.13 -19.37 -11.60
CA ASP A 69 3.04 -19.57 -10.66
C ASP A 69 2.11 -18.33 -10.55
N ASN A 70 2.28 -17.33 -11.40
CA ASN A 70 1.35 -16.21 -11.46
C ASN A 70 -0.05 -16.66 -11.92
N PRO A 71 -1.13 -16.02 -11.42
CA PRO A 71 -2.51 -16.47 -11.61
C PRO A 71 -3.00 -16.42 -13.06
N TRP A 72 -2.34 -15.65 -13.93
CA TRP A 72 -2.80 -15.41 -15.30
C TRP A 72 -1.81 -15.82 -16.39
N ILE A 73 -0.78 -16.61 -16.06
CA ILE A 73 0.33 -16.94 -16.97
C ILE A 73 -0.14 -17.55 -18.31
N ASP A 74 -1.19 -18.38 -18.27
CA ASP A 74 -1.75 -19.07 -19.42
C ASP A 74 -3.12 -18.50 -19.87
N THR A 75 -3.52 -17.34 -19.36
CA THR A 75 -4.84 -16.75 -19.64
C THR A 75 -4.77 -15.80 -20.84
N PRO A 76 -5.45 -16.10 -21.97
CA PRO A 76 -5.42 -15.23 -23.14
C PRO A 76 -6.04 -13.86 -22.84
N ASN A 77 -5.45 -12.80 -23.40
CA ASN A 77 -5.89 -11.41 -23.25
C ASN A 77 -5.89 -10.89 -21.80
N VAL A 78 -5.08 -11.49 -20.92
CA VAL A 78 -4.78 -10.97 -19.59
C VAL A 78 -3.27 -10.77 -19.48
N ARG A 79 -2.84 -9.73 -18.78
CA ARG A 79 -1.42 -9.52 -18.48
C ARG A 79 -0.93 -10.53 -17.44
N ALA A 80 0.06 -11.33 -17.81
CA ALA A 80 0.56 -12.45 -17.00
C ALA A 80 1.27 -11.99 -15.71
N GLU A 81 1.76 -10.75 -15.68
CA GLU A 81 2.36 -10.13 -14.50
C GLU A 81 1.35 -9.76 -13.40
N ILE A 82 0.04 -9.70 -13.69
CA ILE A 82 -0.98 -9.33 -12.70
C ILE A 82 -1.00 -10.37 -11.57
N TYR A 83 -0.88 -9.92 -10.34
CA TYR A 83 -1.04 -10.73 -9.13
C TYR A 83 -2.44 -10.54 -8.55
N SER A 84 -2.90 -9.30 -8.43
CA SER A 84 -4.26 -8.96 -8.02
C SER A 84 -4.72 -7.65 -8.69
N TYR A 85 -6.01 -7.39 -8.67
CA TYR A 85 -6.62 -6.27 -9.40
C TYR A 85 -7.80 -5.65 -8.65
N GLY A 86 -8.34 -4.56 -9.17
CA GLY A 86 -9.42 -3.83 -8.52
C GLY A 86 -8.94 -2.97 -7.35
N HIS A 87 -7.72 -2.43 -7.45
CA HIS A 87 -7.15 -1.49 -6.49
C HIS A 87 -7.33 -0.05 -6.97
N ARG A 88 -7.43 0.89 -6.05
CA ARG A 88 -7.52 2.32 -6.37
C ARG A 88 -6.15 2.98 -6.41
N ASP A 89 -5.49 3.05 -5.26
CA ASP A 89 -4.31 3.91 -5.05
C ASP A 89 -3.50 3.39 -3.85
N ILE A 90 -2.64 2.41 -4.11
CA ILE A 90 -1.86 1.69 -3.10
C ILE A 90 -0.68 2.55 -2.65
N SER A 91 -0.61 2.81 -1.34
CA SER A 91 0.35 3.73 -0.73
C SER A 91 1.33 3.07 0.24
N GLY A 92 1.11 1.81 0.61
CA GLY A 92 1.96 1.10 1.55
C GLY A 92 1.90 -0.40 1.37
N PHE A 93 3.03 -1.06 1.66
CA PHE A 93 3.17 -2.52 1.72
C PHE A 93 3.85 -2.91 3.03
N ALA A 94 3.43 -4.04 3.60
CA ALA A 94 4.26 -4.77 4.54
C ALA A 94 3.99 -6.27 4.49
N THR A 95 5.00 -7.04 4.88
CA THR A 95 4.85 -8.47 5.15
C THR A 95 4.46 -8.65 6.61
N HIS A 96 3.40 -9.40 6.87
CA HIS A 96 3.05 -9.86 8.20
C HIS A 96 4.16 -10.80 8.73
N PRO A 97 4.83 -10.47 9.85
CA PRO A 97 6.07 -11.16 10.26
C PRO A 97 5.87 -12.63 10.64
N LYS A 98 4.66 -13.01 11.08
CA LYS A 98 4.32 -14.39 11.47
C LYS A 98 3.76 -15.25 10.33
N THR A 99 2.80 -14.73 9.55
CA THR A 99 2.13 -15.51 8.49
C THR A 99 2.86 -15.45 7.15
N GLY A 100 3.64 -14.38 6.92
CA GLY A 100 4.27 -14.11 5.62
C GLY A 100 3.32 -13.46 4.60
N ASP A 101 2.07 -13.17 4.99
CA ASP A 101 1.11 -12.54 4.09
C ASP A 101 1.53 -11.10 3.76
N THR A 102 1.26 -10.68 2.53
CA THR A 102 1.46 -9.28 2.13
C THR A 102 0.20 -8.49 2.41
N TRP A 103 0.36 -7.42 3.19
CA TRP A 103 -0.68 -6.46 3.49
C TRP A 103 -0.38 -5.15 2.75
N ILE A 104 -1.43 -4.46 2.34
CA ILE A 104 -1.34 -3.13 1.75
C ILE A 104 -2.22 -2.13 2.48
N SER A 105 -1.90 -0.85 2.32
CA SER A 105 -2.86 0.23 2.52
C SER A 105 -3.11 0.95 1.20
N GLU A 106 -4.35 1.41 1.00
CA GLU A 106 -4.71 2.20 -0.18
C GLU A 106 -5.67 3.34 0.14
N HIS A 107 -5.59 4.40 -0.67
CA HIS A 107 -6.49 5.53 -0.57
C HIS A 107 -7.82 5.20 -1.24
N GLY A 108 -8.91 5.46 -0.54
CA GLY A 108 -10.24 5.53 -1.11
C GLY A 108 -10.49 6.86 -1.82
N PRO A 109 -11.67 7.07 -2.41
CA PRO A 109 -12.09 8.37 -2.94
C PRO A 109 -12.41 9.35 -1.79
N ARG A 110 -13.65 9.80 -1.64
CA ARG A 110 -14.07 10.57 -0.47
C ARG A 110 -14.41 9.61 0.67
N GLY A 111 -13.39 9.21 1.43
CA GLY A 111 -13.49 8.09 2.38
C GLY A 111 -13.28 6.74 1.69
N GLY A 112 -13.37 5.66 2.47
CA GLY A 112 -13.15 4.30 1.97
C GLY A 112 -11.68 3.98 1.76
N ASP A 113 -10.79 4.54 2.58
CA ASP A 113 -9.40 4.06 2.63
C ASP A 113 -9.41 2.66 3.23
N GLU A 114 -8.47 1.81 2.82
CA GLU A 114 -8.51 0.39 3.14
C GLU A 114 -7.16 -0.16 3.58
N ILE A 115 -7.21 -1.24 4.35
CA ILE A 115 -6.13 -2.21 4.50
C ILE A 115 -6.60 -3.54 3.93
N ASN A 116 -5.78 -4.13 3.06
CA ASN A 116 -6.10 -5.37 2.37
C ASN A 116 -4.98 -6.41 2.56
N ILE A 117 -5.35 -7.68 2.76
CA ILE A 117 -4.45 -8.84 2.64
C ILE A 117 -4.48 -9.29 1.19
N ILE A 118 -3.32 -9.37 0.55
CA ILE A 118 -3.23 -9.60 -0.89
C ILE A 118 -3.17 -11.08 -1.25
N HIS A 119 -4.11 -11.52 -2.07
CA HIS A 119 -4.20 -12.90 -2.56
C HIS A 119 -4.04 -12.96 -4.09
N ALA A 120 -3.40 -14.03 -4.57
CA ALA A 120 -3.23 -14.28 -6.00
C ALA A 120 -4.58 -14.40 -6.72
N GLY A 121 -4.73 -13.68 -7.84
CA GLY A 121 -5.91 -13.67 -8.69
C GLY A 121 -7.11 -12.90 -8.11
N ALA A 122 -7.00 -12.34 -6.91
CA ALA A 122 -8.12 -11.71 -6.23
C ALA A 122 -8.48 -10.33 -6.80
N ASN A 123 -9.77 -10.02 -6.74
CA ASN A 123 -10.37 -8.73 -7.10
C ASN A 123 -10.70 -7.94 -5.85
N TYR A 124 -10.17 -6.73 -5.70
CA TYR A 124 -10.45 -5.83 -4.57
C TYR A 124 -11.56 -4.81 -4.86
N GLY A 125 -12.15 -4.92 -6.05
CA GLY A 125 -13.47 -4.35 -6.34
C GLY A 125 -13.50 -2.91 -6.82
N TRP A 126 -12.41 -2.13 -6.72
CA TRP A 126 -12.38 -0.80 -7.32
C TRP A 126 -12.53 -0.88 -8.85
N LYS A 127 -13.36 -0.07 -9.52
CA LYS A 127 -14.30 0.95 -9.00
C LYS A 127 -15.77 0.50 -9.02
N VAL A 128 -16.02 -0.80 -8.92
CA VAL A 128 -17.37 -1.40 -8.85
C VAL A 128 -17.95 -1.24 -7.45
N ILE A 129 -17.17 -1.58 -6.42
CA ILE A 129 -17.53 -1.38 -5.01
C ILE A 129 -16.57 -0.40 -4.34
N SER A 130 -17.05 0.26 -3.29
CA SER A 130 -16.21 1.11 -2.43
C SER A 130 -16.95 1.49 -1.14
N TYR A 131 -16.23 1.58 -0.04
CA TYR A 131 -16.75 2.14 1.22
C TYR A 131 -16.84 3.69 1.21
N GLY A 132 -16.19 4.34 0.24
CA GLY A 132 -16.24 5.77 -0.01
C GLY A 132 -17.23 6.17 -1.10
N THR A 133 -17.34 7.48 -1.35
CA THR A 133 -18.13 8.07 -2.44
C THR A 133 -17.23 8.82 -3.41
N ALA A 134 -17.73 9.15 -4.61
CA ALA A 134 -17.10 10.16 -5.43
C ALA A 134 -16.97 11.50 -4.66
N TYR A 135 -16.02 12.35 -5.02
CA TYR A 135 -15.86 13.66 -4.37
C TYR A 135 -17.09 14.57 -4.53
N SER A 136 -17.87 14.38 -5.60
CA SER A 136 -19.18 15.01 -5.79
C SER A 136 -20.24 14.56 -4.78
N GLY A 137 -20.01 13.45 -4.07
CA GLY A 137 -20.97 12.80 -3.16
C GLY A 137 -21.79 11.69 -3.82
N SER A 138 -21.69 11.49 -5.13
CA SER A 138 -22.33 10.37 -5.83
C SER A 138 -21.76 9.02 -5.39
N PRO A 139 -22.55 7.94 -5.44
CA PRO A 139 -22.03 6.59 -5.21
C PRO A 139 -20.92 6.24 -6.20
N ILE A 140 -20.00 5.38 -5.76
CA ILE A 140 -19.09 4.65 -6.66
C ILE A 140 -19.85 3.43 -7.19
N GLY A 141 -19.67 3.08 -8.46
CA GLY A 141 -20.40 2.00 -9.10
C GLY A 141 -21.91 2.18 -8.95
N ASP A 142 -22.59 1.14 -8.45
CA ASP A 142 -24.02 1.16 -8.11
C ASP A 142 -24.31 1.56 -6.64
N GLY A 143 -23.26 1.87 -5.86
CA GLY A 143 -23.35 2.29 -4.47
C GLY A 143 -23.18 1.17 -3.45
N HIS A 144 -22.87 -0.06 -3.88
CA HIS A 144 -22.55 -1.14 -2.96
C HIS A 144 -21.09 -1.10 -2.50
N ALA A 145 -20.85 -1.43 -1.23
CA ALA A 145 -19.52 -1.63 -0.67
C ALA A 145 -19.08 -3.10 -0.70
N VAL A 146 -20.01 -4.02 -0.97
CA VAL A 146 -19.79 -5.47 -0.94
C VAL A 146 -20.49 -6.11 -2.12
N GLN A 147 -19.81 -7.02 -2.82
CA GLN A 147 -20.38 -7.81 -3.90
C GLN A 147 -19.66 -9.16 -4.01
N ASP A 148 -20.39 -10.18 -4.43
CA ASP A 148 -19.84 -11.52 -4.65
C ASP A 148 -18.67 -11.49 -5.66
N GLY A 149 -17.62 -12.23 -5.34
CA GLY A 149 -16.40 -12.32 -6.17
C GLY A 149 -15.39 -11.18 -5.95
N MET A 150 -15.65 -10.27 -5.01
CA MET A 150 -14.73 -9.20 -4.63
C MET A 150 -14.32 -9.34 -3.16
N GLN A 151 -13.02 -9.23 -2.91
CA GLN A 151 -12.44 -9.27 -1.58
C GLN A 151 -12.89 -8.05 -0.78
N GLN A 152 -12.95 -8.23 0.54
CA GLN A 152 -13.27 -7.17 1.48
C GLN A 152 -12.01 -6.80 2.26
N PRO A 153 -11.86 -5.51 2.61
CA PRO A 153 -10.73 -5.07 3.39
C PRO A 153 -10.79 -5.63 4.80
N VAL A 154 -9.61 -5.82 5.39
CA VAL A 154 -9.47 -6.12 6.82
C VAL A 154 -10.04 -4.99 7.66
N TYR A 155 -9.82 -3.75 7.20
CA TYR A 155 -10.30 -2.55 7.86
C TYR A 155 -10.43 -1.41 6.85
N PHE A 156 -11.37 -0.51 7.11
CA PHE A 156 -11.56 0.67 6.26
C PHE A 156 -11.84 1.92 7.10
N TRP A 157 -11.50 3.08 6.55
CA TRP A 157 -11.78 4.38 7.18
C TRP A 157 -12.77 5.20 6.39
N ARG A 158 -13.77 5.73 7.12
CA ARG A 158 -14.69 6.76 6.64
C ARG A 158 -14.97 7.74 7.77
N PRO A 159 -14.48 9.00 7.72
CA PRO A 159 -13.80 9.65 6.59
C PRO A 159 -12.38 9.10 6.31
N SER A 160 -11.84 9.45 5.14
CA SER A 160 -10.48 9.09 4.70
C SER A 160 -9.44 9.73 5.62
N ILE A 161 -8.43 8.94 6.00
CA ILE A 161 -7.22 9.36 6.69
C ILE A 161 -6.04 9.57 5.71
N ALA A 162 -6.20 9.20 4.44
CA ALA A 162 -5.18 9.17 3.40
C ALA A 162 -3.93 8.39 3.88
N PRO A 163 -4.02 7.05 3.99
CA PRO A 163 -2.96 6.23 4.56
C PRO A 163 -1.69 6.29 3.71
N SER A 164 -0.52 6.16 4.32
CA SER A 164 0.76 6.14 3.62
C SER A 164 1.55 4.89 4.01
N GLY A 165 2.50 4.98 4.92
CA GLY A 165 3.26 3.82 5.36
C GLY A 165 2.41 2.82 6.16
N LEU A 166 2.67 1.54 5.94
CA LEU A 166 2.14 0.40 6.70
C LEU A 166 3.31 -0.36 7.32
N SER A 167 3.24 -0.74 8.59
CA SER A 167 4.30 -1.51 9.26
C SER A 167 3.77 -2.33 10.44
N PHE A 168 4.22 -3.58 10.54
CA PHE A 168 3.96 -4.42 11.72
C PHE A 168 4.99 -4.13 12.81
N TYR A 169 4.54 -4.08 14.06
CA TYR A 169 5.46 -4.07 15.19
C TYR A 169 6.02 -5.45 15.49
N SER A 170 7.34 -5.54 15.58
CA SER A 170 8.07 -6.77 15.91
C SER A 170 9.25 -6.50 16.87
N GLY A 171 9.32 -5.30 17.44
CA GLY A 171 10.39 -4.89 18.34
C GLY A 171 10.15 -5.26 19.80
N ASP A 172 11.20 -5.27 20.62
CA ASP A 172 11.09 -5.63 22.04
C ASP A 172 10.83 -4.43 22.97
N MET A 173 10.92 -3.19 22.45
CA MET A 173 10.83 -1.98 23.27
C MET A 173 9.42 -1.72 23.83
N PHE A 174 8.39 -2.02 23.03
CA PHE A 174 6.98 -1.87 23.39
C PHE A 174 6.27 -3.22 23.33
N PRO A 175 6.44 -4.10 24.34
CA PRO A 175 5.79 -5.42 24.35
C PRO A 175 4.26 -5.36 24.16
N GLU A 176 3.62 -4.30 24.64
CA GLU A 176 2.18 -4.03 24.49
C GLU A 176 1.73 -3.78 23.05
N TRP A 177 2.65 -3.48 22.14
CA TRP A 177 2.36 -3.24 20.73
C TRP A 177 2.72 -4.42 19.84
N GLN A 178 3.20 -5.53 20.40
CA GLN A 178 3.54 -6.70 19.60
C GLN A 178 2.36 -7.14 18.74
N ASP A 179 2.66 -7.45 17.47
CA ASP A 179 1.69 -7.81 16.43
C ASP A 179 0.72 -6.70 16.00
N SER A 180 0.84 -5.48 16.55
CA SER A 180 0.05 -4.35 16.06
C SER A 180 0.49 -3.92 14.66
N VAL A 181 -0.45 -3.39 13.89
CA VAL A 181 -0.18 -2.72 12.61
C VAL A 181 -0.21 -1.22 12.82
N PHE A 182 0.81 -0.53 12.33
CA PHE A 182 0.86 0.93 12.27
C PHE A 182 0.61 1.41 10.86
N ILE A 183 -0.33 2.34 10.72
CA ILE A 183 -0.67 3.00 9.48
C ILE A 183 -0.45 4.49 9.68
N THR A 184 0.47 5.06 8.90
CA THR A 184 0.68 6.51 8.93
C THR A 184 -0.37 7.19 8.09
N SER A 185 -0.82 8.38 8.50
CA SER A 185 -1.89 9.09 7.81
C SER A 185 -1.47 10.50 7.41
N LEU A 186 -1.84 10.86 6.18
CA LEU A 186 -1.53 12.15 5.59
C LEU A 186 -2.59 13.18 5.99
N SER A 187 -3.81 13.09 5.46
CA SER A 187 -4.91 14.00 5.85
C SER A 187 -5.38 13.74 7.27
N GLY A 188 -5.22 12.50 7.77
CA GLY A 188 -5.53 12.15 9.15
C GLY A 188 -4.58 12.79 10.16
N GLN A 189 -3.34 13.11 9.79
CA GLN A 189 -2.32 13.73 10.65
C GLN A 189 -2.04 12.98 11.97
N HIS A 190 -2.05 11.65 11.91
CA HIS A 190 -1.75 10.77 13.04
C HIS A 190 -1.15 9.44 12.57
N ILE A 191 -0.73 8.61 13.51
CA ILE A 191 -0.49 7.19 13.29
C ILE A 191 -1.69 6.42 13.83
N SER A 192 -2.32 5.59 13.00
CA SER A 192 -3.36 4.64 13.42
C SER A 192 -2.67 3.33 13.81
N ARG A 193 -2.68 2.99 15.10
CA ARG A 193 -2.24 1.69 15.62
C ARG A 193 -3.47 0.79 15.71
N LEU A 194 -3.43 -0.31 14.96
CA LEU A 194 -4.49 -1.32 14.95
C LEU A 194 -4.04 -2.55 15.73
N GLU A 195 -4.85 -2.96 16.69
CA GLU A 195 -4.72 -4.24 17.38
C GLU A 195 -5.46 -5.32 16.61
N LEU A 196 -4.85 -6.49 16.46
CA LEU A 196 -5.34 -7.60 15.66
C LEU A 196 -5.72 -8.82 16.51
N ASP A 197 -6.81 -9.49 16.14
CA ASP A 197 -7.20 -10.83 16.57
C ASP A 197 -7.28 -11.72 15.32
N GLY A 198 -6.18 -12.42 15.03
CA GLY A 198 -5.95 -12.99 13.70
C GLY A 198 -5.86 -11.88 12.65
N ASP A 199 -6.67 -11.96 11.60
CA ASP A 199 -6.73 -10.93 10.56
C ASP A 199 -7.78 -9.86 10.84
N ARG A 200 -8.43 -9.89 12.00
CA ARG A 200 -9.51 -8.95 12.35
C ARG A 200 -8.98 -7.83 13.23
N VAL A 201 -9.26 -6.58 12.85
CA VAL A 201 -9.01 -5.43 13.72
C VAL A 201 -9.99 -5.42 14.90
N VAL A 202 -9.47 -5.33 16.11
CA VAL A 202 -10.26 -5.31 17.36
C VAL A 202 -10.21 -3.98 18.09
N ALA A 203 -9.18 -3.18 17.86
CA ALA A 203 -9.07 -1.82 18.41
C ALA A 203 -8.24 -0.92 17.49
N GLU A 204 -8.52 0.38 17.55
CA GLU A 204 -7.74 1.44 16.91
C GLU A 204 -7.35 2.49 17.96
N GLU A 205 -6.07 2.84 17.98
CA GLU A 205 -5.53 3.98 18.72
C GLU A 205 -4.89 4.98 17.76
N ARG A 206 -5.09 6.28 18.02
CA ARG A 206 -4.52 7.35 17.20
C ARG A 206 -3.43 8.08 17.98
N LEU A 207 -2.20 7.97 17.47
CA LEU A 207 -1.00 8.52 18.10
C LEU A 207 -0.55 9.80 17.37
N LEU A 208 0.09 10.71 18.10
CA LEU A 208 0.65 11.98 17.59
C LEU A 208 -0.39 13.00 17.09
N LEU A 209 -1.67 12.86 17.48
CA LEU A 209 -2.73 13.79 17.10
C LEU A 209 -2.40 15.24 17.48
N GLU A 210 -1.74 15.43 18.63
CA GLU A 210 -1.34 16.72 19.16
C GLU A 210 -0.26 17.44 18.33
N ARG A 211 0.37 16.75 17.38
CA ARG A 211 1.38 17.34 16.51
C ARG A 211 0.80 18.04 15.29
N GLU A 212 -0.44 17.72 14.90
CA GLU A 212 -1.11 18.30 13.72
C GLU A 212 -0.23 18.23 12.46
N GLN A 213 0.48 17.10 12.29
CA GLN A 213 1.45 16.88 11.21
C GLN A 213 1.06 15.68 10.36
N ARG A 214 1.23 15.80 9.04
CA ARG A 214 1.05 14.69 8.11
C ARG A 214 2.17 13.68 8.34
N ILE A 215 1.82 12.41 8.50
CA ILE A 215 2.79 11.34 8.78
C ILE A 215 2.98 10.51 7.51
N ARG A 216 4.16 10.60 6.92
CA ARG A 216 4.47 9.96 5.62
C ARG A 216 4.87 8.51 5.79
N GLU A 217 5.73 8.22 6.75
CA GLU A 217 6.33 6.90 6.88
C GLU A 217 6.68 6.58 8.32
N LEU A 218 6.63 5.29 8.64
CA LEU A 218 7.05 4.73 9.91
C LEU A 218 7.87 3.46 9.64
N ARG A 219 8.94 3.26 10.41
CA ARG A 219 9.71 2.02 10.46
C ARG A 219 10.02 1.64 11.89
N VAL A 220 10.01 0.34 12.17
CA VAL A 220 10.49 -0.22 13.43
C VAL A 220 12.00 -0.43 13.32
N GLY A 221 12.75 0.24 14.19
CA GLY A 221 14.20 0.08 14.26
C GLY A 221 14.60 -1.26 14.84
N SER A 222 15.83 -1.71 14.56
CA SER A 222 16.39 -2.91 15.18
C SER A 222 16.59 -2.79 16.69
N ASP A 223 16.52 -1.57 17.23
CA ASP A 223 16.51 -1.26 18.65
C ASP A 223 15.09 -1.32 19.27
N GLY A 224 14.06 -1.58 18.45
CA GLY A 224 12.65 -1.63 18.84
C GLY A 224 11.94 -0.27 18.88
N ALA A 225 12.64 0.84 18.62
CA ALA A 225 12.04 2.18 18.55
C ALA A 225 11.21 2.36 17.26
N LEU A 226 10.26 3.30 17.27
CA LEU A 226 9.59 3.72 16.03
C LEU A 226 10.30 4.95 15.47
N TYR A 227 10.62 4.92 14.18
CA TYR A 227 11.19 6.04 13.44
C TYR A 227 10.13 6.55 12.47
N VAL A 228 9.78 7.82 12.58
CA VAL A 228 8.61 8.39 11.92
C VAL A 228 9.02 9.62 11.10
N LEU A 229 8.70 9.62 9.81
CA LEU A 229 8.89 10.76 8.93
C LEU A 229 7.57 11.54 8.81
N THR A 230 7.63 12.84 9.09
CA THR A 230 6.53 13.77 8.79
C THR A 230 6.73 14.41 7.43
N ASN A 231 5.64 14.90 6.82
CA ASN A 231 5.74 15.73 5.63
C ASN A 231 4.93 17.01 5.74
N GLU A 232 5.29 17.95 4.87
CA GLU A 232 4.59 19.21 4.69
C GLU A 232 3.42 19.06 3.72
N GLU A 233 2.38 19.85 3.95
CA GLU A 233 1.42 20.19 2.90
C GLU A 233 2.09 21.18 1.93
N GLY A 234 1.73 21.16 0.65
CA GLY A 234 2.52 21.79 -0.43
C GLY A 234 2.86 23.28 -0.26
N ASP A 235 2.05 24.02 0.50
CA ASP A 235 2.24 25.46 0.77
C ASP A 235 2.89 25.75 2.14
N ALA A 236 3.30 24.72 2.89
CA ALA A 236 3.94 24.93 4.19
C ALA A 236 5.31 25.63 4.04
N PRO A 237 5.74 26.42 5.04
CA PRO A 237 7.06 27.03 5.01
C PRO A 237 8.15 25.94 4.98
N LYS A 238 9.03 26.00 3.98
CA LYS A 238 10.17 25.08 3.83
C LYS A 238 10.92 24.87 5.15
N GLY A 239 10.91 23.65 5.70
CA GLY A 239 11.80 23.23 6.80
C GLY A 239 11.13 22.68 8.07
N THR A 240 9.94 22.08 7.93
CA THR A 240 9.10 21.51 8.99
C THR A 240 8.87 19.99 8.85
N ALA A 241 9.46 19.34 7.84
CA ALA A 241 9.57 17.89 7.81
C ALA A 241 10.56 17.40 8.89
N GLU A 242 10.11 16.48 9.73
CA GLU A 242 10.83 15.99 10.90
C GLU A 242 11.03 14.47 10.82
N LEU A 243 12.14 14.00 11.38
CA LEU A 243 12.33 12.60 11.74
C LEU A 243 12.16 12.48 13.26
N LEU A 244 11.09 11.82 13.68
CA LEU A 244 10.82 11.53 15.08
C LEU A 244 11.35 10.14 15.42
N ARG A 245 11.84 9.98 16.65
CA ARG A 245 12.17 8.69 17.24
C ARG A 245 11.34 8.52 18.50
N ILE A 246 10.48 7.51 18.52
CA ILE A 246 9.60 7.19 19.65
C ILE A 246 10.24 6.03 20.41
N THR A 247 10.52 6.27 21.70
CA THR A 247 11.07 5.29 22.62
C THR A 247 10.22 5.18 23.88
N LYS A 248 10.48 4.13 24.67
CA LYS A 248 9.90 3.97 26.02
C LYS A 248 10.58 4.88 27.04
#